data_AF-A0A8E0MEA0-F1
#
_entry.id   AF-A0A8E0MEA0-F1
#
_cell.length_a   1.000
_cell.length_b   1.000
_cell.length_c   1.000
_cell.angle_alpha   90.00
_cell.angle_beta   90.00
_cell.angle_gamma   90.00
#
_symmetry.space_group_name_H-M   'P 1'
#
loop_
_entity.id
_entity.type
_entity.pdbx_description
1 polymer ?
#
loop_
_entity_poly.entity_id
_entity_poly.type
_entity_poly.pdbx_seq_one_letter_code
_entity_poly.pdbx_strand_id
1 'polypeptide(L)' 'MAKMVRDMPWPKEALLIGIRRGEQEVIPHGDSLIREGDTLVLLTDATQRARVKRRIDALSAALGKTHQNS' A
#
# COMPACT_ATOMS: atom_id res chain seq x y z
N MET A 1 -12.58 -4.32 -1.46
CA MET A 1 -12.93 -3.57 -0.23
C MET A 1 -11.83 -2.58 0.08
N ALA A 2 -12.20 -1.42 0.60
CA ALA A 2 -11.24 -0.40 1.03
C ALA A 2 -10.63 -0.77 2.39
N LYS A 3 -9.33 -0.51 2.59
CA LYS A 3 -8.60 -0.78 3.85
C LYS A 3 -7.97 0.50 4.40
N MET A 4 -7.93 0.65 5.71
CA MET A 4 -7.21 1.77 6.32
C MET A 4 -5.70 1.52 6.28
N VAL A 5 -4.91 2.58 6.22
CA VAL A 5 -3.45 2.51 6.24
C VAL A 5 -2.95 1.75 7.47
N ARG A 6 -3.54 1.93 8.65
CA ARG A 6 -3.11 1.24 9.88
C ARG A 6 -3.30 -0.29 9.84
N ASP A 7 -4.24 -0.78 9.04
CA ASP A 7 -4.60 -2.20 8.98
C ASP A 7 -3.76 -2.97 7.95
N MET A 8 -2.93 -2.25 7.19
CA MET A 8 -2.08 -2.83 6.19
C MET A 8 -0.80 -3.38 6.83
N PRO A 9 -0.42 -4.64 6.54
CA PRO A 9 0.77 -5.26 7.09
C PRO A 9 2.03 -4.80 6.34
N TRP A 10 2.37 -3.52 6.49
CA TRP A 10 3.48 -2.89 5.78
C TRP A 10 4.82 -3.61 6.02
N PRO A 11 5.70 -3.68 5.01
CA PRO A 11 7.10 -4.06 5.23
C PRO A 11 7.76 -3.11 6.24
N LYS A 12 8.47 -3.66 7.22
CA LYS A 12 9.18 -2.87 8.24
C LYS A 12 10.25 -1.96 7.64
N GLU A 13 10.73 -2.31 6.44
CA GLU A 13 11.76 -1.59 5.71
C GLU A 13 11.19 -0.45 4.85
N ALA A 14 9.88 -0.20 4.88
CA ALA A 14 9.22 0.80 4.05
C ALA A 14 8.34 1.76 4.88
N LEU A 15 8.28 3.01 4.42
CA LEU A 15 7.41 4.04 4.97
C LEU A 15 6.45 4.54 3.88
N LEU A 16 5.15 4.52 4.13
CA LEU A 16 4.16 5.16 3.25
C LEU A 16 4.23 6.67 3.46
N ILE A 17 4.60 7.42 2.41
CA ILE A 17 4.80 8.88 2.48
C ILE A 17 3.73 9.68 1.73
N GLY A 18 2.96 9.04 0.85
CA GLY A 18 1.96 9.71 0.03
C GLY A 18 0.96 8.74 -0.59
N ILE A 19 -0.25 9.22 -0.83
CA ILE A 19 -1.27 8.55 -1.63
C ILE A 19 -1.66 9.49 -2.77
N ARG A 20 -1.42 9.08 -4.01
CA ARG A 20 -1.89 9.82 -5.19
C ARG A 20 -3.21 9.23 -5.68
N ARG A 21 -4.24 10.07 -5.77
CA ARG A 21 -5.60 9.71 -6.19
C ARG A 21 -6.01 10.57 -7.38
N GLY A 22 -5.86 10.02 -8.58
CA GLY A 22 -5.92 10.82 -9.80
C GLY A 22 -4.87 11.92 -9.77
N GLU A 23 -5.30 13.17 -9.87
CA GLU A 23 -4.46 14.37 -9.83
C GLU A 23 -4.20 14.91 -8.40
N GLN A 24 -4.79 14.29 -7.37
CA GLN A 24 -4.64 14.75 -5.97
C GLN A 24 -3.56 13.96 -5.24
N GLU A 25 -2.84 14.63 -4.35
CA GLU A 25 -1.90 14.00 -3.42
C GLU A 25 -2.41 14.17 -1.98
N VAL A 26 -2.42 13.06 -1.23
CA VAL A 26 -2.93 12.96 0.13
C VAL A 26 -1.80 12.52 1.06
N ILE A 27 -1.60 13.26 2.15
CA ILE A 27 -0.70 12.87 3.23
C ILE A 27 -1.40 11.75 4.04
N PRO A 28 -0.79 10.55 4.13
CA PRO A 28 -1.43 9.42 4.77
C PRO A 28 -1.37 9.52 6.30
N HIS A 29 -2.50 9.21 6.93
CA HIS A 29 -2.65 8.96 8.35
C HIS A 29 -3.15 7.53 8.59
N GLY A 30 -3.10 7.04 9.82
CA GLY A 30 -3.51 5.66 10.13
C GLY A 30 -4.97 5.35 9.76
N ASP A 31 -5.88 6.33 9.82
CA ASP A 31 -7.28 6.25 9.38
C ASP A 31 -7.50 6.54 7.88
N SER A 32 -6.46 6.94 7.14
CA SER A 32 -6.60 7.18 5.72
C SER A 32 -7.03 5.90 5.01
N LEU A 33 -8.11 6.01 4.26
CA LEU A 33 -8.69 4.89 3.53
C LEU A 33 -8.02 4.75 2.15
N ILE A 34 -7.43 3.59 1.90
CA ILE A 34 -6.88 3.20 0.60
C ILE A 34 -8.03 2.74 -0.29
N ARG A 35 -8.14 3.35 -1.46
CA ARG A 35 -9.19 3.13 -2.44
C ARG A 35 -8.61 2.49 -3.70
N GLU A 36 -9.49 1.87 -4.48
CA GLU A 36 -9.13 1.42 -5.82
C GLU A 36 -8.68 2.62 -6.66
N GLY A 37 -7.65 2.41 -7.50
CA GLY A 37 -7.02 3.48 -8.29
C GLY A 37 -6.01 4.34 -7.53
N ASP A 38 -5.89 4.22 -6.20
CA ASP A 38 -4.85 4.91 -5.46
C ASP A 38 -3.46 4.38 -5.85
N THR A 39 -2.53 5.30 -6.09
CA THR A 39 -1.10 4.98 -6.17
C THR A 39 -0.44 5.31 -4.84
N LEU A 40 0.12 4.28 -4.19
CA LEU A 40 0.83 4.44 -2.92
C LEU A 40 2.31 4.75 -3.17
N VAL A 41 2.82 5.80 -2.55
CA VAL A 41 4.22 6.19 -2.62
C VAL A 41 4.94 5.75 -1.35
N LEU A 42 5.88 4.82 -1.49
CA LEU A 42 6.65 4.30 -0.38
C LEU A 42 8.13 4.70 -0.48
N LEU A 43 8.70 5.12 0.64
CA LEU A 43 10.13 5.30 0.83
C LEU A 43 10.74 4.03 1.40
N THR A 44 11.89 3.61 0.88
CA THR A 44 12.69 2.48 1.38
C THR A 44 14.15 2.72 1.06
N ASP A 45 15.04 2.06 1.80
CA ASP A 45 16.45 1.97 1.42
C ASP A 45 16.63 1.31 0.04
N ALA A 46 17.56 1.83 -0.76
CA ALA A 46 17.84 1.35 -2.11
C ALA A 46 18.27 -0.13 -2.15
N THR A 47 19.04 -0.58 -1.15
CA THR A 47 19.47 -1.98 -1.01
C THR A 47 18.30 -2.92 -0.77
N GLN A 48 17.22 -2.42 -0.16
CA GLN A 48 16.02 -3.20 0.18
C GLN A 48 14.92 -3.12 -0.89
N ARG A 49 15.07 -2.25 -1.90
CA ARG A 49 14.03 -1.97 -2.91
C ARG A 49 13.42 -3.22 -3.52
N ALA A 50 14.24 -4.18 -3.95
CA ALA A 50 13.76 -5.42 -4.57
C ALA A 50 12.95 -6.29 -3.60
N ARG A 51 13.38 -6.37 -2.33
CA ARG A 51 12.69 -7.13 -1.27
C ARG A 51 11.36 -6.47 -0.91
N VAL A 52 11.35 -5.16 -0.71
CA VAL A 52 10.14 -4.38 -0.42
C VAL A 52 9.13 -4.53 -1.56
N LYS A 53 9.57 -4.37 -2.82
CA LYS A 53 8.71 -4.55 -3.99
C LYS A 53 8.01 -5.91 -4.00
N ARG A 54 8.76 -7.01 -3.79
CA ARG A 54 8.18 -8.36 -3.74
C ARG A 54 7.13 -8.50 -2.63
N ARG A 55 7.39 -7.94 -1.44
CA ARG A 55 6.44 -7.99 -0.32
C ARG A 55 5.16 -7.22 -0.66
N ILE A 56 5.28 -6.02 -1.22
CA ILE A 56 4.11 -5.21 -1.63
C ILE A 56 3.31 -5.92 -2.73
N ASP A 57 3.98 -6.50 -3.73
CA ASP A 57 3.32 -7.26 -4.80
C ASP A 57 2.53 -8.45 -4.22
N ALA A 58 3.11 -9.18 -3.25
CA ALA A 58 2.43 -10.26 -2.55
C ALA A 58 1.23 -9.78 -1.71
N LEU A 59 1.35 -8.63 -1.04
CA LEU A 59 0.23 -8.03 -0.30
C LEU A 59 -0.91 -7.65 -1.24
N SER A 60 -0.61 -7.02 -2.37
CA SER A 60 -1.60 -6.65 -3.39
C SER A 60 -2.36 -7.89 -3.90
N ALA A 61 -1.63 -8.96 -4.22
CA ALA A 61 -2.24 -10.22 -4.66
C ALA A 61 -3.14 -10.85 -3.59
N ALA A 62 -2.73 -10.84 -2.31
CA ALA A 62 -3.53 -11.38 -1.22
C ALA A 62 -4.83 -10.59 -0.99
N LEU A 63 -4.79 -9.26 -1.17
CA LEU A 63 -5.98 -8.41 -1.12
C LEU A 63 -6.95 -8.69 -2.26
N GLY A 64 -6.46 -8.97 -3.47
CA GLY A 64 -7.28 -9.32 -4.62
C GLY A 64 -7.97 -10.69 -4.49
N LYS A 65 -7.29 -11.68 -3.89
CA LYS A 65 -7.83 -13.05 -3.73
C LYS A 65 -9.01 -13.16 -2.77
N THR A 66 -9.14 -12.24 -1.82
CA THR A 66 -10.27 -12.22 -0.88
C THR A 66 -11.61 -11.93 -1.60
N HIS A 67 -11.58 -11.46 -2.84
CA HIS A 67 -12.77 -11.14 -3.66
C HIS A 67 -13.37 -12.34 -4.43
N GLN A 68 -12.69 -13.51 -4.51
CA GLN A 68 -13.14 -14.63 -5.36
C GLN A 68 -13.83 -15.79 -4.62
N ASN A 69 -14.03 -15.71 -3.30
CA ASN A 69 -14.57 -16.81 -2.48
C ASN A 69 -15.88 -16.45 -1.74
N SER A 70 -16.78 -15.68 -2.36
CA SER A 70 -18.14 -15.46 -1.86
C SER A 70 -19.12 -15.27 -3.01
#